data_AF-A0A192A536-F1
#
_entry.id   AF-A0A192A536-F1
#
_cell.length_a   1.000
_cell.length_b   1.000
_cell.length_c   1.000
_cell.angle_alpha   90.00
_cell.angle_beta   90.00
_cell.angle_gamma   90.00
#
_symmetry.space_group_name_H-M   'P 1'
#
loop_
_entity.id
_entity.type
_entity.pdbx_description
1 polymer ?
#
loop_
_entity_poly.entity_id
_entity_poly.type
_entity_poly.pdbx_seq_one_letter_code
_entity_poly.pdbx_strand_id
1 'polypeptide(L)'
;MDIYDNRRQWLAHWIQTLVNGDRAEFERQYGYSRSQVAQFLSRTYQDGRSIGDIAARRLEKKLGFPDRTMDAPFSETAAQTVGGVDDGAPVSAQSKGFPARPITTYDSLDELPTESTILITHVDVTLSAGNGRETWHIEEKEPLPFQADYIRRLDASPKNLVAVKVRGDSMEPRLFDDDTVVVDKADRRIPTGGGVFALVYCGEMLVKRLFRLPDGSIRVVSDNKEKHDPFMVPPEQLEHIDIVGRVKYRSGMGDF
;
A
#
# COMPACT_ATOMS: atom_id res chain seq x y z
N MET A 1 7.36 36.91 11.18
CA MET A 1 8.20 37.04 9.97
C MET A 1 7.47 36.34 8.85
N ASP A 2 7.32 36.98 7.69
CA ASP A 2 6.55 36.41 6.57
C ASP A 2 7.29 35.20 5.97
N ILE A 3 6.64 34.05 5.96
CA ILE A 3 7.20 32.78 5.43
C ILE A 3 7.65 32.93 3.97
N TYR A 4 6.94 33.75 3.18
CA TYR A 4 7.31 33.98 1.79
C TYR A 4 8.58 34.82 1.65
N ASP A 5 8.85 35.70 2.63
CA ASP A 5 10.09 36.47 2.67
C ASP A 5 11.29 35.62 3.05
N ASN A 6 11.12 34.70 4.01
CA ASN A 6 12.16 33.70 4.34
C ASN A 6 12.52 32.88 3.09
N ARG A 7 11.53 32.34 2.40
CA ARG A 7 11.73 31.52 1.19
C ARG A 7 12.48 32.30 0.11
N ARG A 8 12.16 33.58 -0.10
CA ARG A 8 12.88 34.45 -1.03
C ARG A 8 14.33 34.66 -0.64
N GLN A 9 14.60 34.95 0.63
CA GLN A 9 15.95 35.22 1.12
C GLN A 9 16.84 33.98 0.99
N TRP A 10 16.31 32.80 1.30
CA TRP A 10 16.99 31.53 1.05
C TRP A 10 17.32 31.30 -0.42
N LEU A 11 16.35 31.52 -1.33
CA LEU A 11 16.60 31.36 -2.76
C LEU A 11 17.66 32.35 -3.27
N ALA A 12 17.59 33.61 -2.83
CA ALA A 12 18.58 34.62 -3.20
C ALA A 12 19.99 34.24 -2.72
N HIS A 13 20.09 33.73 -1.48
CA HIS A 13 21.35 33.23 -0.93
C HIS A 13 21.89 32.04 -1.73
N TRP A 14 21.06 31.05 -2.07
CA TRP A 14 21.50 29.89 -2.85
C TRP A 14 21.93 30.25 -4.27
N ILE A 15 21.27 31.20 -4.93
CA ILE A 15 21.73 31.71 -6.22
C ILE A 15 23.10 32.38 -6.05
N GLN A 16 23.31 33.11 -4.96
CA GLN A 16 24.60 33.74 -4.68
C GLN A 16 25.71 32.71 -4.39
N THR A 17 25.42 31.62 -3.66
CA THR A 17 26.44 30.66 -3.22
C THR A 17 26.70 29.53 -4.21
N LEU A 18 25.68 29.03 -4.90
CA LEU A 18 25.81 27.88 -5.80
C LEU A 18 26.32 28.27 -7.19
N VAL A 19 25.99 29.48 -7.65
CA VAL A 19 26.32 29.95 -9.01
C VAL A 19 26.80 31.40 -9.03
N ASN A 20 27.36 31.88 -7.91
CA ASN A 20 27.95 33.22 -7.79
C ASN A 20 27.02 34.38 -8.20
N GLY A 21 25.70 34.20 -8.09
CA GLY A 21 24.72 35.20 -8.49
C GLY A 21 24.24 35.11 -9.94
N ASP A 22 24.81 34.22 -10.77
CA ASP A 22 24.40 34.05 -12.17
C ASP A 22 23.08 33.27 -12.26
N ARG A 23 21.98 34.02 -12.42
CA ARG A 23 20.64 33.46 -12.57
C ARG A 23 20.50 32.59 -13.81
N ALA A 24 21.18 32.90 -14.91
CA ALA A 24 21.10 32.11 -16.12
C ALA A 24 21.82 30.76 -15.95
N GLU A 25 22.90 30.74 -15.17
CA GLU A 25 23.55 29.49 -14.76
C GLU A 25 22.66 28.68 -13.82
N PHE A 26 22.02 29.32 -12.83
CA PHE A 26 21.03 28.66 -11.97
C PHE A 26 19.90 28.00 -12.78
N GLU A 27 19.36 28.72 -13.75
CA GLU A 27 18.32 28.25 -14.67
C GLU A 27 18.76 26.99 -15.43
N ARG A 28 19.97 27.01 -16.00
CA ARG A 28 20.53 25.89 -16.76
C ARG A 28 20.84 24.68 -15.89
N GLN A 29 21.56 24.88 -14.79
CA GLN A 29 22.05 23.81 -13.92
C GLN A 29 20.91 23.12 -13.17
N TYR A 30 19.95 23.90 -12.66
CA TYR A 30 18.85 23.39 -11.87
C TYR A 30 17.54 23.38 -12.64
N GLY A 31 17.55 23.51 -13.97
CA GLY A 31 16.39 23.31 -14.86
C GLY A 31 15.13 24.08 -14.42
N TYR A 32 15.28 25.38 -14.15
CA TYR A 32 14.19 26.32 -13.92
C TYR A 32 14.17 27.36 -15.04
N SER A 33 12.99 27.85 -15.41
CA SER A 33 12.90 28.90 -16.43
C SER A 33 13.22 30.28 -15.85
N ARG A 34 13.72 31.18 -16.70
CA ARG A 34 13.93 32.60 -16.37
C ARG A 34 12.71 33.27 -15.74
N SER A 35 11.52 32.92 -16.24
CA SER A 35 10.25 33.43 -15.70
C SER A 35 9.98 32.92 -14.28
N GLN A 36 10.23 31.63 -14.02
CA GLN A 36 10.03 31.03 -12.70
C GLN A 36 10.97 31.64 -11.66
N VAL A 37 12.27 31.77 -11.97
CA VAL A 37 13.24 32.36 -11.04
C VAL A 37 12.90 33.83 -10.76
N ALA A 38 12.50 34.60 -11.79
CA ALA A 38 12.07 35.98 -11.63
C ALA A 38 10.79 36.12 -10.78
N GLN A 39 9.81 35.23 -10.97
CA GLN A 39 8.59 35.20 -10.17
C GLN A 39 8.90 34.88 -8.70
N PHE A 40 9.72 33.87 -8.44
CA PHE A 40 10.10 33.47 -7.08
C PHE A 40 10.80 34.59 -6.30
N LEU A 41 11.68 35.35 -6.95
CA LEU A 41 12.41 36.46 -6.32
C LEU A 41 11.58 37.77 -6.23
N SER A 42 10.42 37.85 -6.89
CA SER A 42 9.61 39.05 -6.88
C SER A 42 8.92 39.27 -5.53
N ARG A 43 8.95 40.52 -5.05
CA ARG A 43 8.21 40.97 -3.86
C ARG A 43 6.77 41.38 -4.16
N THR A 44 6.42 41.56 -5.43
CA THR A 44 5.11 42.07 -5.86
C THR A 44 4.28 41.03 -6.60
N TYR A 45 4.89 39.93 -7.06
CA TYR A 45 4.16 38.83 -7.70
C TYR A 45 3.28 38.10 -6.67
N GLN A 46 2.00 37.91 -7.01
CA GLN A 46 0.98 37.32 -6.12
C GLN A 46 0.99 37.95 -4.71
N ASP A 47 1.01 39.28 -4.64
CA ASP A 47 1.03 40.05 -3.37
C ASP A 47 2.19 39.65 -2.44
N GLY A 48 3.33 39.27 -3.03
CA GLY A 48 4.51 38.83 -2.27
C GLY A 48 4.45 37.38 -1.80
N ARG A 49 3.52 36.55 -2.31
CA ARG A 49 3.43 35.11 -2.01
C ARG A 49 4.11 34.24 -3.06
N SER A 50 5.28 34.68 -3.50
CA SER A 50 5.94 34.17 -4.71
C SER A 50 6.35 32.69 -4.68
N ILE A 51 6.70 32.15 -3.51
CA ILE A 51 7.12 30.74 -3.34
C ILE A 51 6.12 29.99 -2.46
N GLY A 52 5.18 29.30 -3.10
CA GLY A 52 4.24 28.38 -2.45
C GLY A 52 4.90 27.14 -1.85
N ASP A 53 4.18 26.41 -1.00
CA ASP A 53 4.76 25.28 -0.23
C ASP A 53 5.34 24.18 -1.12
N ILE A 54 4.60 23.78 -2.15
CA ILE A 54 5.03 22.77 -3.13
C ILE A 54 6.30 23.23 -3.86
N ALA A 55 6.38 24.52 -4.22
CA ALA A 55 7.54 25.09 -4.89
C ALA A 55 8.77 25.12 -3.97
N ALA A 56 8.59 25.46 -2.69
CA ALA A 56 9.65 25.43 -1.69
C ALA A 56 10.21 24.02 -1.50
N ARG A 57 9.36 23.00 -1.30
CA ARG A 57 9.80 21.58 -1.20
C ARG A 57 10.62 21.15 -2.41
N ARG A 58 10.15 21.55 -3.60
CA ARG A 58 10.79 21.18 -4.87
C ARG A 58 12.15 21.84 -5.03
N LEU A 59 12.29 23.11 -4.61
CA LEU A 59 13.55 23.83 -4.61
C LEU A 59 14.55 23.19 -3.65
N GLU A 60 14.15 22.95 -2.39
CA GLU A 60 15.00 22.30 -1.37
C GLU A 60 15.55 20.97 -1.88
N LYS A 61 14.66 20.07 -2.31
CA LYS A 61 15.03 18.76 -2.83
C LYS A 61 15.95 18.85 -4.05
N LYS A 62 15.69 19.78 -4.97
CA LYS A 62 16.47 19.91 -6.22
C LYS A 62 17.86 20.50 -5.98
N LEU A 63 18.00 21.36 -4.97
CA LEU A 63 19.26 21.99 -4.60
C LEU A 63 20.04 21.17 -3.56
N GLY A 64 19.48 20.07 -3.05
CA GLY A 64 20.12 19.20 -2.07
C GLY A 64 20.02 19.68 -0.62
N PHE A 65 19.12 20.62 -0.33
CA PHE A 65 18.91 21.15 1.02
C PHE A 65 17.81 20.38 1.77
N PRO A 66 17.88 20.30 3.11
CA PRO A 66 16.86 19.63 3.92
C PRO A 66 15.45 20.21 3.72
N ASP A 67 14.44 19.36 3.88
CA ASP A 67 13.05 19.79 3.93
C ASP A 67 12.83 20.84 5.03
N ARG A 68 12.21 21.95 4.63
CA ARG A 68 11.75 23.11 5.45
C ARG A 68 12.85 24.09 5.80
N THR A 69 13.98 23.99 5.11
CA THR A 69 15.03 25.01 5.16
C THR A 69 14.49 26.39 4.77
N MET A 70 13.70 26.49 3.70
CA MET A 70 13.18 27.77 3.22
C MET A 70 12.11 28.38 4.12
N ASP A 71 11.50 27.59 5.02
CA ASP A 71 10.50 28.07 5.99
C ASP A 71 11.15 28.67 7.24
N ALA A 72 12.37 28.23 7.56
CA ALA A 72 13.12 28.75 8.68
C ALA A 72 13.51 30.22 8.43
N PRO A 73 13.49 31.08 9.47
CA PRO A 73 13.99 32.45 9.37
C PRO A 73 15.39 32.47 8.79
N PHE A 74 15.57 33.24 7.71
CA PHE A 74 16.88 33.36 7.09
C PHE A 74 17.83 34.17 7.99
N SER A 75 19.03 33.65 8.18
CA SER A 75 20.17 34.38 8.75
C SER A 75 21.47 33.84 8.15
N GLU A 76 22.51 34.67 8.05
CA GLU A 76 23.80 34.22 7.51
C GLU A 76 24.40 33.08 8.34
N THR A 77 24.17 33.07 9.66
CA THR A 77 24.57 31.97 10.56
C THR A 77 23.79 30.68 10.27
N ALA A 78 22.49 30.77 9.98
CA ALA A 78 21.68 29.62 9.57
C ALA A 78 22.13 29.07 8.21
N ALA A 79 22.54 29.94 7.29
CA ALA A 79 23.06 29.53 5.99
C ALA A 79 24.42 28.82 6.08
N GLN A 80 25.30 29.25 6.97
CA GLN A 80 26.61 28.62 7.21
C GLN A 80 26.51 27.22 7.84
N THR A 81 25.54 27.01 8.74
CA THR A 81 25.30 25.70 9.36
C THR A 81 24.68 24.67 8.41
N VAL A 82 24.08 25.14 7.31
CA VAL A 82 23.49 24.30 6.26
C VAL A 82 24.48 24.03 5.10
N GLY A 83 25.65 24.68 5.09
CA GLY A 83 26.62 24.71 3.98
C GLY A 83 27.94 23.95 4.17
N GLY A 84 28.01 22.93 5.04
CA GLY A 84 29.20 22.08 5.16
C GLY A 84 29.30 21.08 4.01
N VAL A 85 29.99 21.45 2.92
CA VAL A 85 30.41 20.53 1.85
C VAL A 85 31.77 19.95 2.27
N ASP A 86 31.83 18.63 2.51
CA ASP A 86 33.07 17.92 2.83
C ASP A 86 33.55 17.16 1.58
N ASP A 87 34.80 17.43 1.19
CA ASP A 87 35.49 16.83 0.06
C ASP A 87 35.79 15.33 0.35
N GLY A 88 35.35 14.45 -0.54
CA GLY A 88 36.06 13.21 -0.87
C GLY A 88 36.42 12.24 0.26
N ALA A 89 35.43 11.74 1.00
CA ALA A 89 35.48 10.43 1.69
C ALA A 89 34.08 9.81 1.60
N PRO A 90 33.90 8.48 1.62
CA PRO A 90 32.58 7.89 1.47
C PRO A 90 31.75 8.33 2.68
N VAL A 91 30.90 9.33 2.47
CA VAL A 91 29.90 9.75 3.44
C VAL A 91 29.05 8.51 3.62
N SER A 92 29.25 7.80 4.72
CA SER A 92 28.25 6.86 5.19
C SER A 92 27.02 7.72 5.43
N ALA A 93 26.17 7.81 4.41
CA ALA A 93 24.86 8.41 4.52
C ALA A 93 24.17 7.62 5.61
N GLN A 94 24.24 8.11 6.85
CA GLN A 94 23.31 7.72 7.88
C GLN A 94 21.97 8.18 7.32
N SER A 95 21.28 7.25 6.68
CA SER A 95 19.97 7.47 6.11
C SER A 95 19.14 8.12 7.21
N LYS A 96 18.72 9.38 7.02
CA LYS A 96 17.62 9.92 7.82
C LYS A 96 16.45 9.02 7.48
N GLY A 97 16.19 8.05 8.37
CA GLY A 97 15.23 6.97 8.16
C GLY A 97 13.88 7.53 7.72
N PHE A 98 13.10 6.69 7.05
CA PHE A 98 11.77 7.05 6.58
C PHE A 98 10.95 7.68 7.74
N PRO A 99 10.47 8.94 7.62
CA PRO A 99 9.76 9.61 8.70
C PRO A 99 8.34 9.02 8.82
N ALA A 100 8.25 7.86 9.47
CA ALA A 100 6.99 7.25 9.85
C ALA A 100 6.48 7.88 11.15
N ARG A 101 5.15 8.01 11.27
CA ARG A 101 4.55 8.24 12.59
C ARG A 101 4.93 7.07 13.52
N PRO A 102 5.12 7.32 14.82
CA PRO A 102 5.31 6.24 15.78
C PRO A 102 4.19 5.21 15.69
N ILE A 103 4.55 3.94 15.81
CA ILE A 103 3.58 2.84 15.83
C ILE A 103 2.72 2.99 17.09
N THR A 104 1.41 3.03 16.91
CA THR A 104 0.45 2.94 18.02
C THR A 104 0.13 1.47 18.22
N THR A 105 0.31 0.97 19.44
CA THR A 105 -0.02 -0.40 19.82
C THR A 105 -1.29 -0.40 20.68
N TYR A 106 -2.07 -1.47 20.55
CA TYR A 106 -3.23 -1.76 21.37
C TYR A 106 -3.05 -3.18 21.91
N ASP A 107 -3.35 -3.39 23.19
CA ASP A 107 -3.13 -4.69 23.83
C ASP A 107 -4.34 -5.62 23.66
N SER A 108 -5.49 -5.08 23.26
CA SER A 108 -6.72 -5.82 23.01
C SER A 108 -7.58 -5.21 21.90
N LEU A 109 -8.50 -6.00 21.35
CA LEU A 109 -9.44 -5.52 20.32
C LEU A 109 -10.40 -4.45 20.86
N ASP A 110 -10.71 -4.46 22.16
CA ASP A 110 -11.63 -3.52 22.79
C ASP A 110 -11.08 -2.08 22.88
N GLU A 111 -9.76 -1.93 22.82
CA GLU A 111 -9.09 -0.62 22.78
C GLU A 111 -9.10 0.02 21.39
N LEU A 112 -9.46 -0.74 20.35
CA LEU A 112 -9.43 -0.24 18.98
C LEU A 112 -10.51 0.82 18.75
N PRO A 113 -10.22 1.90 18.01
CA PRO A 113 -11.22 2.94 17.76
C PRO A 113 -12.35 2.42 16.86
N THR A 114 -13.52 2.18 17.45
CA THR A 114 -14.69 1.56 16.81
C THR A 114 -15.17 2.29 15.54
N GLU A 115 -15.03 3.62 15.50
CA GLU A 115 -15.43 4.45 14.35
C GLU A 115 -14.56 4.22 13.10
N SER A 116 -13.32 3.77 13.30
CA SER A 116 -12.32 3.60 12.24
C SER A 116 -11.88 2.16 12.02
N THR A 117 -12.45 1.22 12.77
CA THR A 117 -12.09 -0.20 12.74
C THR A 117 -13.29 -1.04 12.34
N ILE A 118 -13.07 -1.98 11.42
CA ILE A 118 -14.02 -3.04 11.09
C ILE A 118 -13.39 -4.37 11.50
N LEU A 119 -14.11 -5.12 12.32
CA LEU A 119 -13.74 -6.48 12.70
C LEU A 119 -14.33 -7.46 11.68
N ILE A 120 -13.47 -8.24 11.04
CA ILE A 120 -13.88 -9.28 10.10
C ILE A 120 -13.78 -10.63 10.82
N THR A 121 -14.87 -11.40 10.82
CA THR A 121 -14.89 -12.76 11.38
C THR A 121 -13.80 -13.60 10.75
N HIS A 122 -13.01 -14.27 11.58
CA HIS A 122 -11.93 -15.16 11.16
C HIS A 122 -12.32 -16.59 11.45
N VAL A 123 -12.33 -17.44 10.43
CA VAL A 123 -12.71 -18.85 10.56
C VAL A 123 -11.60 -19.75 10.06
N ASP A 124 -11.41 -20.86 10.77
CA ASP A 124 -10.67 -22.00 10.28
C ASP A 124 -11.68 -23.11 9.99
N VAL A 125 -11.70 -23.58 8.74
CA VAL A 125 -12.68 -24.57 8.29
C VAL A 125 -11.95 -25.87 8.04
N THR A 126 -12.29 -26.90 8.80
CA THR A 126 -11.77 -28.25 8.64
C THR A 126 -12.91 -29.24 8.51
N LEU A 127 -12.71 -30.25 7.68
CA LEU A 127 -13.61 -31.39 7.62
C LEU A 127 -13.07 -32.47 8.54
N SER A 128 -13.86 -32.91 9.50
CA SER A 128 -13.53 -34.08 10.31
C SER A 128 -14.40 -35.25 9.85
N ALA A 129 -13.73 -36.33 9.44
CA ALA A 129 -14.38 -37.61 9.16
C ALA A 129 -14.33 -38.49 10.41
N GLY A 130 -15.35 -38.36 11.28
CA GLY A 130 -15.55 -39.23 12.45
C GLY A 130 -16.73 -40.17 12.24
N ASN A 131 -16.59 -41.46 12.58
CA ASN A 131 -17.66 -42.47 12.53
C ASN A 131 -18.41 -42.61 11.18
N GLY A 132 -17.74 -42.36 10.05
CA GLY A 132 -18.33 -42.51 8.72
C GLY A 132 -19.32 -41.40 8.34
N ARG A 133 -19.31 -40.26 9.04
CA ARG A 133 -20.05 -39.05 8.66
C ARG A 133 -19.08 -37.88 8.56
N GLU A 134 -19.12 -37.19 7.43
CA GLU A 134 -18.41 -35.94 7.23
C GLU A 134 -19.11 -34.86 8.06
N THR A 135 -18.39 -34.23 8.99
CA THR A 135 -18.89 -33.09 9.76
C THR A 135 -17.96 -31.91 9.57
N TRP A 136 -18.55 -30.76 9.21
CA TRP A 136 -17.86 -29.49 9.13
C TRP A 136 -17.53 -28.99 10.53
N HIS A 137 -16.24 -28.78 10.80
CA HIS A 137 -15.76 -28.07 11.96
C HIS A 137 -15.33 -26.67 11.54
N ILE A 138 -16.15 -25.69 11.91
CA ILE A 138 -15.84 -24.26 11.76
C ILE A 138 -15.39 -23.78 13.13
N GLU A 139 -14.11 -23.46 13.26
CA GLU A 139 -13.56 -22.82 14.43
C GLU A 139 -13.54 -21.31 14.19
N GLU A 140 -14.38 -20.57 14.93
CA GLU A 140 -14.30 -19.11 14.96
C GLU A 140 -13.11 -18.69 15.83
N LYS A 141 -12.18 -17.95 15.21
CA LYS A 141 -11.03 -17.35 15.89
C LYS A 141 -11.33 -15.91 16.25
N GLU A 142 -10.41 -15.28 16.99
CA GLU A 142 -10.49 -13.83 17.20
C GLU A 142 -10.60 -13.11 15.84
N PRO A 143 -11.54 -12.16 15.72
CA PRO A 143 -11.77 -11.46 14.47
C PRO A 143 -10.58 -10.57 14.14
N LEU A 144 -10.36 -10.37 12.85
CA LEU A 144 -9.24 -9.58 12.37
C LEU A 144 -9.63 -8.10 12.25
N PRO A 145 -8.88 -7.18 12.86
CA PRO A 145 -9.14 -5.75 12.77
C PRO A 145 -8.60 -5.18 11.46
N PHE A 146 -9.44 -4.40 10.78
CA PHE A 146 -9.06 -3.67 9.58
C PHE A 146 -9.45 -2.20 9.71
N GLN A 147 -8.67 -1.32 9.08
CA GLN A 147 -9.09 0.07 8.90
C GLN A 147 -10.36 0.12 8.06
N ALA A 148 -11.39 0.80 8.57
CA ALA A 148 -12.71 0.85 7.96
C ALA A 148 -12.66 1.40 6.52
N ASP A 149 -11.84 2.43 6.28
CA ASP A 149 -11.67 3.02 4.95
C ASP A 149 -11.00 2.08 3.96
N TYR A 150 -10.16 1.16 4.42
CA TYR A 150 -9.54 0.15 3.57
C TYR A 150 -10.57 -0.89 3.12
N ILE A 151 -11.38 -1.38 4.07
CA ILE A 151 -12.45 -2.35 3.77
C ILE A 151 -13.53 -1.72 2.89
N ARG A 152 -13.91 -0.47 3.13
CA ARG A 152 -14.91 0.23 2.28
C ARG A 152 -14.44 0.45 0.84
N ARG A 153 -13.13 0.40 0.58
CA ARG A 153 -12.56 0.44 -0.78
C ARG A 153 -12.56 -0.92 -1.46
N LEU A 154 -12.74 -2.01 -0.70
CA LEU A 154 -13.04 -3.30 -1.30
C LEU A 154 -14.43 -3.18 -1.93
N ASP A 155 -14.56 -3.63 -3.17
CA ASP A 155 -15.86 -3.78 -3.85
C ASP A 155 -16.63 -4.96 -3.24
N ALA A 156 -17.01 -4.81 -1.96
CA ALA A 156 -17.63 -5.80 -1.10
C ALA A 156 -18.28 -5.13 0.12
N SER A 157 -19.39 -5.70 0.60
CA SER A 157 -20.04 -5.24 1.82
C SER A 157 -19.36 -5.85 3.05
N PRO A 158 -18.98 -5.08 4.10
CA PRO A 158 -18.28 -5.60 5.27
C PRO A 158 -18.97 -6.81 5.93
N LYS A 159 -20.31 -6.81 5.99
CA LYS A 159 -21.11 -7.89 6.57
C LYS A 159 -21.01 -9.24 5.83
N ASN A 160 -20.56 -9.21 4.57
CA ASN A 160 -20.40 -10.42 3.75
C ASN A 160 -18.96 -10.95 3.81
N LEU A 161 -18.05 -10.21 4.45
CA LEU A 161 -16.64 -10.58 4.51
C LEU A 161 -16.40 -11.63 5.59
N VAL A 162 -15.53 -12.57 5.26
CA VAL A 162 -14.99 -13.56 6.19
C VAL A 162 -13.51 -13.75 5.89
N ALA A 163 -12.69 -13.82 6.93
CA ALA A 163 -11.28 -14.15 6.82
C ALA A 163 -11.09 -15.65 6.97
N VAL A 164 -10.30 -16.25 6.08
CA VAL A 164 -10.03 -17.68 6.03
C VAL A 164 -8.53 -17.90 5.87
N LYS A 165 -7.97 -18.89 6.57
CA LYS A 165 -6.59 -19.32 6.38
C LYS A 165 -6.39 -20.07 5.07
N VAL A 166 -5.29 -19.79 4.40
CA VAL A 166 -4.78 -20.56 3.26
C VAL A 166 -4.01 -21.75 3.82
N ARG A 167 -4.19 -22.90 3.16
CA ARG A 167 -3.50 -24.15 3.50
C ARG A 167 -2.78 -24.70 2.26
N GLY A 168 -1.52 -25.05 2.43
CA GLY A 168 -0.65 -25.61 1.40
C GLY A 168 -0.11 -24.59 0.39
N ASP A 169 0.68 -25.09 -0.56
CA ASP A 169 1.50 -24.29 -1.48
C ASP A 169 0.84 -24.07 -2.87
N SER A 170 -0.42 -24.50 -3.03
CA SER A 170 -1.05 -24.58 -4.34
C SER A 170 -1.33 -23.22 -4.99
N MET A 171 -1.31 -22.16 -4.20
CA MET A 171 -1.52 -20.80 -4.67
C MET A 171 -0.23 -19.97 -4.68
N GLU A 172 0.93 -20.56 -4.39
CA GLU A 172 2.21 -19.87 -4.47
C GLU A 172 2.55 -19.43 -5.90
N PRO A 173 3.26 -18.29 -6.08
CA PRO A 173 3.71 -17.33 -5.06
C PRO A 173 2.64 -16.28 -4.73
N ARG A 174 1.37 -16.50 -5.12
CA ARG A 174 0.30 -15.55 -4.80
C ARG A 174 -0.15 -15.67 -3.36
N LEU A 175 -0.38 -16.88 -2.86
CA LEU A 175 -0.76 -17.10 -1.48
C LEU A 175 0.10 -18.23 -0.97
N PHE A 176 0.77 -17.97 0.14
CA PHE A 176 1.60 -18.93 0.83
C PHE A 176 0.78 -19.67 1.87
N ASP A 177 1.31 -20.80 2.33
CA ASP A 177 0.72 -21.50 3.46
C ASP A 177 0.63 -20.57 4.68
N ASP A 178 -0.44 -20.71 5.47
CA ASP A 178 -0.77 -19.85 6.61
C ASP A 178 -1.08 -18.36 6.31
N ASP A 179 -1.04 -17.92 5.04
CA ASP A 179 -1.61 -16.63 4.65
C ASP A 179 -3.11 -16.57 5.03
N THR A 180 -3.61 -15.36 5.25
CA THR A 180 -5.03 -15.10 5.45
C THR A 180 -5.62 -14.39 4.24
N VAL A 181 -6.76 -14.90 3.75
CA VAL A 181 -7.55 -14.25 2.70
C VAL A 181 -8.87 -13.75 3.25
N VAL A 182 -9.31 -12.59 2.76
CA VAL A 182 -10.67 -12.08 3.02
C VAL A 182 -11.54 -12.36 1.81
N VAL A 183 -12.63 -13.07 2.05
CA VAL A 183 -13.57 -13.58 1.06
C VAL A 183 -14.89 -12.82 1.17
N ASP A 184 -15.40 -12.32 0.05
CA ASP A 184 -16.76 -11.81 -0.04
C ASP A 184 -17.73 -12.95 -0.39
N LYS A 185 -18.52 -13.37 0.59
CA LYS A 185 -19.49 -14.46 0.45
C LYS A 185 -20.65 -14.15 -0.50
N ALA A 186 -20.90 -12.88 -0.80
CA ALA A 186 -21.94 -12.51 -1.77
C ALA A 186 -21.44 -12.60 -3.23
N ASP A 187 -20.13 -12.48 -3.45
CA ASP A 187 -19.54 -12.52 -4.79
C ASP A 187 -19.17 -13.95 -5.20
N ARG A 188 -20.19 -14.74 -5.56
CA ARG A 188 -20.04 -16.15 -5.97
C ARG A 188 -19.97 -16.32 -7.50
N ARG A 189 -20.15 -15.24 -8.26
CA ARG A 189 -20.17 -15.28 -9.72
C ARG A 189 -18.74 -15.36 -10.27
N ILE A 190 -18.43 -16.38 -11.07
CA ILE A 190 -17.12 -16.46 -11.75
C ILE A 190 -17.16 -15.57 -13.02
N PRO A 191 -16.32 -14.53 -13.13
CA PRO A 191 -16.23 -13.73 -14.34
C PRO A 191 -15.51 -14.48 -15.46
N THR A 192 -15.71 -14.08 -16.72
CA THR A 192 -15.08 -14.72 -17.89
C THR A 192 -13.55 -14.72 -17.82
N GLY A 193 -12.94 -13.66 -17.28
CA GLY A 193 -11.49 -13.57 -17.05
C GLY A 193 -10.96 -14.42 -15.88
N GLY A 194 -11.86 -15.12 -15.18
CA GLY A 194 -11.57 -15.86 -13.97
C GLY A 194 -11.31 -14.98 -12.75
N GLY A 195 -11.17 -15.62 -11.59
CA GLY A 195 -10.91 -14.94 -10.32
C GLY A 195 -10.42 -15.93 -9.28
N VAL A 196 -9.92 -15.42 -8.15
CA VAL A 196 -9.53 -16.27 -7.02
C VAL A 196 -10.70 -16.39 -6.07
N PHE A 197 -11.07 -17.62 -5.72
CA PHE A 197 -12.22 -17.93 -4.89
C PHE A 197 -11.82 -18.89 -3.78
N ALA A 198 -12.48 -18.77 -2.64
CA ALA A 198 -12.58 -19.84 -1.68
C ALA A 198 -13.76 -20.73 -2.11
N LEU A 199 -13.56 -22.04 -2.06
CA LEU A 199 -14.54 -23.04 -2.44
C LEU A 199 -14.39 -24.28 -1.57
N VAL A 200 -15.48 -25.01 -1.43
CA VAL A 200 -15.48 -26.36 -0.89
C VAL A 200 -15.57 -27.33 -2.05
N TYR A 201 -14.67 -28.30 -2.11
CA TYR A 201 -14.67 -29.37 -3.10
C TYR A 201 -14.30 -30.69 -2.45
N CYS A 202 -15.12 -31.72 -2.64
CA CYS A 202 -14.96 -33.03 -1.97
C CYS A 202 -14.76 -32.90 -0.44
N GLY A 203 -15.48 -31.96 0.18
CA GLY A 203 -15.39 -31.72 1.62
C GLY A 203 -14.17 -30.92 2.07
N GLU A 204 -13.26 -30.51 1.19
CA GLU A 204 -12.10 -29.69 1.55
C GLU A 204 -12.30 -28.23 1.16
N MET A 205 -11.94 -27.31 2.08
CA MET A 205 -11.87 -25.87 1.78
C MET A 205 -10.58 -25.59 1.00
N LEU A 206 -10.73 -25.09 -0.23
CA LEU A 206 -9.64 -24.77 -1.13
C LEU A 206 -9.72 -23.29 -1.54
N VAL A 207 -8.56 -22.67 -1.71
CA VAL A 207 -8.45 -21.38 -2.40
C VAL A 207 -7.85 -21.65 -3.77
N LYS A 208 -8.61 -21.35 -4.84
CA LYS A 208 -8.19 -21.63 -6.23
C LYS A 208 -8.60 -20.52 -7.17
N ARG A 209 -7.98 -20.49 -8.35
CA ARG A 209 -8.44 -19.67 -9.46
C ARG A 209 -9.49 -20.42 -10.27
N LEU A 210 -10.67 -19.83 -10.37
CA LEU A 210 -11.79 -20.40 -11.11
C LEU A 210 -11.98 -19.69 -12.45
N PHE A 211 -12.25 -20.48 -13.48
CA PHE A 211 -12.68 -20.00 -14.80
C PHE A 211 -13.96 -20.72 -15.18
N ARG A 212 -14.96 -19.98 -15.67
CA ARG A 212 -16.16 -20.56 -16.24
C ARG A 212 -15.97 -20.75 -17.74
N LEU A 213 -16.17 -21.97 -18.22
CA LEU A 213 -16.02 -22.32 -19.63
C LEU A 213 -17.36 -22.19 -20.39
N PRO A 214 -17.33 -22.05 -21.73
CA PRO A 214 -18.55 -21.88 -22.53
C PRO A 214 -19.54 -23.05 -22.46
N ASP A 215 -19.04 -24.25 -22.20
CA ASP A 215 -19.85 -25.47 -22.01
C ASP A 215 -20.53 -25.54 -20.62
N GLY A 216 -20.31 -24.53 -19.77
CA GLY A 216 -20.87 -24.44 -18.43
C GLY A 216 -19.99 -25.06 -17.34
N SER A 217 -18.91 -25.76 -17.70
CA SER A 217 -17.96 -26.34 -16.75
C SER A 217 -17.16 -25.26 -16.01
N ILE A 218 -16.62 -25.64 -14.86
CA ILE A 218 -15.69 -24.81 -14.08
C ILE A 218 -14.30 -25.43 -14.15
N ARG A 219 -13.34 -24.68 -14.67
CA ARG A 219 -11.93 -25.03 -14.59
C ARG A 219 -11.34 -24.49 -13.30
N VAL A 220 -10.84 -25.38 -12.45
CA VAL A 220 -10.21 -25.07 -11.17
C VAL A 220 -8.71 -25.13 -11.35
N VAL A 221 -8.03 -24.03 -11.05
CA VAL A 221 -6.61 -23.84 -11.37
C VAL A 221 -5.86 -23.37 -10.12
N SER A 222 -4.77 -24.06 -9.81
CA SER A 222 -3.75 -23.63 -8.87
C SER A 222 -2.88 -22.55 -9.52
N ASP A 223 -2.51 -21.49 -8.78
CA ASP A 223 -1.55 -20.52 -9.31
C ASP A 223 -0.13 -21.11 -9.35
N ASN A 224 0.17 -22.08 -8.47
CA ASN A 224 1.38 -22.91 -8.51
C ASN A 224 1.22 -24.07 -9.53
N LYS A 225 1.33 -23.74 -10.82
CA LYS A 225 1.08 -24.69 -11.92
C LYS A 225 2.16 -25.75 -12.09
N GLU A 226 3.35 -25.56 -11.50
CA GLU A 226 4.46 -26.50 -11.63
C GLU A 226 4.26 -27.74 -10.77
N LYS A 227 3.59 -27.58 -9.61
CA LYS A 227 3.36 -28.66 -8.66
C LYS A 227 1.92 -29.18 -8.65
N HIS A 228 0.96 -28.40 -9.15
CA HIS A 228 -0.46 -28.71 -9.06
C HIS A 228 -1.15 -28.60 -10.40
N ASP A 229 -1.61 -29.75 -10.91
CA ASP A 229 -2.38 -29.80 -12.15
C ASP A 229 -3.78 -29.18 -11.98
N PRO A 230 -4.28 -28.48 -13.01
CA PRO A 230 -5.66 -28.02 -13.02
C PRO A 230 -6.62 -29.18 -13.22
N PHE A 231 -7.83 -29.07 -12.68
CA PHE A 231 -8.92 -30.01 -12.93
C PHE A 231 -10.17 -29.28 -13.41
N MET A 232 -11.07 -30.03 -14.04
CA MET A 232 -12.33 -29.52 -14.57
C MET A 232 -13.48 -30.16 -13.82
N VAL A 233 -14.42 -29.34 -13.38
CA VAL A 233 -15.70 -29.79 -12.83
C VAL A 233 -16.74 -29.60 -13.94
N PRO A 234 -17.20 -30.67 -14.59
CA PRO A 234 -18.19 -30.58 -15.65
C PRO A 234 -19.57 -30.19 -15.08
N PRO A 235 -20.50 -29.70 -15.92
CA PRO A 235 -21.82 -29.23 -15.48
C PRO A 235 -22.58 -30.21 -14.58
N GLU A 236 -22.49 -31.50 -14.89
CA GLU A 236 -23.13 -32.60 -14.15
C GLU A 236 -22.56 -32.83 -12.75
N GLN A 237 -21.35 -32.33 -12.45
CA GLN A 237 -20.69 -32.48 -11.14
C GLN A 237 -20.63 -31.17 -10.35
N LEU A 238 -21.28 -30.11 -10.83
CA LEU A 238 -21.27 -28.81 -10.16
C LEU A 238 -21.93 -28.84 -8.76
N GLU A 239 -22.69 -29.89 -8.43
CA GLU A 239 -23.22 -30.10 -7.08
C GLU A 239 -22.15 -30.43 -6.03
N HIS A 240 -20.98 -30.89 -6.45
CA HIS A 240 -19.85 -31.22 -5.56
C HIS A 240 -18.92 -30.04 -5.28
N ILE A 241 -19.18 -28.87 -5.89
CA ILE A 241 -18.41 -27.63 -5.66
C ILE A 241 -19.31 -26.56 -5.07
N ASP A 242 -18.97 -26.10 -3.86
CA ASP A 242 -19.63 -24.96 -3.24
C ASP A 242 -18.68 -23.75 -3.24
N ILE A 243 -18.99 -22.75 -4.05
CA ILE A 243 -18.20 -21.51 -4.12
C ILE A 243 -18.53 -20.65 -2.90
N VAL A 244 -17.68 -20.65 -1.89
CA VAL A 244 -17.87 -19.84 -0.67
C VAL A 244 -17.94 -18.36 -1.01
N GLY A 245 -17.04 -17.88 -1.88
CA GLY A 245 -17.02 -16.48 -2.33
C GLY A 245 -15.70 -16.09 -2.99
N ARG A 246 -15.62 -14.84 -3.47
CA ARG A 246 -14.42 -14.32 -4.13
C ARG A 246 -13.44 -13.73 -3.12
N VAL A 247 -12.16 -14.04 -3.29
CA VAL A 247 -11.08 -13.39 -2.53
C VAL A 247 -10.95 -11.93 -2.97
N LYS A 248 -11.06 -11.01 -2.00
CA LYS A 248 -10.95 -9.56 -2.21
C LYS A 248 -9.64 -8.98 -1.65
N TYR A 249 -9.04 -9.68 -0.68
CA TYR A 249 -7.81 -9.24 -0.02
C TYR A 249 -7.01 -10.44 0.50
N ARG A 250 -5.69 -10.25 0.64
CA ARG A 250 -4.75 -11.21 1.22
C ARG A 250 -3.80 -10.49 2.18
N SER A 251 -3.40 -11.18 3.24
CA SER A 251 -2.35 -10.77 4.18
C SER A 251 -1.61 -12.00 4.66
N GLY A 252 -0.31 -11.90 4.86
CA GLY A 252 0.47 -12.98 5.42
C GLY A 252 1.96 -12.73 5.28
N MET A 253 2.76 -13.69 5.73
CA MET A 253 4.21 -13.54 5.86
C MET A 253 4.96 -13.70 4.54
N GLY A 254 4.33 -14.23 3.48
CA GLY A 254 4.98 -14.41 2.19
C GLY A 254 6.15 -15.39 2.24
N ASP A 255 7.13 -15.20 1.36
CA ASP A 255 8.40 -15.94 1.26
C ASP A 255 9.57 -15.24 1.98
N PHE A 256 9.28 -14.39 2.96
CA PHE A 256 10.26 -13.55 3.65
C PHE A 256 11.16 -14.32 4.62
#